data_AF-A0A382BD86-F1
#
_entry.id   AF-A0A382BD86-F1
#
_cell.length_a   1.000
_cell.length_b   1.000
_cell.length_c   1.000
_cell.angle_alpha   90.00
_cell.angle_beta   90.00
_cell.angle_gamma   90.00
#
_symmetry.space_group_name_H-M   'P 1'
#
loop_
_entity.id
_entity.type
_entity.pdbx_description
1 polymer ?
#
loop_
_entity_poly.entity_id
_entity_poly.type
_entity_poly.pdbx_seq_one_letter_code
_entity_poly.pdbx_strand_id
1 'polypeptide(L)'
;VAQLLSKCTEKPPAYYLKKLSSKNSFVFLERNILESQCDYVSKLENYGVIIKKQYFRYYPFGSTGSQVIGFTDPDNQGLSGIEKQYNPALTGTPGWIIKKSSGTGKRKRDNSYPYVDPRNGSNIQVTLDIEYQCILEDE
;
A
#
# COMPACT_ATOMS: atom_id res chain seq x y z
N VAL A 1 -20.58 -1.45 6.99
CA VAL A 1 -19.38 -0.86 6.36
C VAL A 1 -19.05 0.53 6.89
N ALA A 2 -19.89 1.56 6.65
CA ALA A 2 -19.59 2.95 7.04
C ALA A 2 -19.28 3.14 8.54
N GLN A 3 -20.06 2.53 9.43
CA GLN A 3 -19.80 2.60 10.89
C GLN A 3 -18.50 1.89 11.30
N LEU A 4 -18.16 0.78 10.65
CA LEU A 4 -16.93 0.04 10.95
C LEU A 4 -15.70 0.84 10.53
N LEU A 5 -15.72 1.44 9.34
CA LEU A 5 -14.63 2.31 8.88
C LEU A 5 -14.52 3.58 9.73
N SER A 6 -15.66 4.17 10.11
CA SER A 6 -15.69 5.34 10.98
C SER A 6 -14.98 5.11 12.31
N LYS A 7 -15.22 3.96 12.95
CA LYS A 7 -14.55 3.59 14.21
C LYS A 7 -13.03 3.48 14.09
N CYS A 8 -12.52 3.13 12.91
CA CYS A 8 -11.09 2.89 12.69
C CYS A 8 -10.31 4.09 12.16
N THR A 9 -11.00 5.09 11.61
CA THR A 9 -10.38 6.19 10.87
C THR A 9 -10.72 7.55 11.45
N GLU A 10 -11.49 7.58 12.54
CA GLU A 10 -12.00 8.77 13.23
C GLU A 10 -12.87 9.69 12.35
N LYS A 11 -13.16 9.30 11.10
CA LYS A 11 -14.04 10.04 10.19
C LYS A 11 -15.51 9.73 10.47
N PRO A 12 -16.43 10.70 10.27
CA PRO A 12 -17.85 10.47 10.54
C PRO A 12 -18.46 9.45 9.58
N PRO A 13 -19.46 8.64 10.00
CA PRO A 13 -20.10 7.65 9.13
C PRO A 13 -20.70 8.26 7.85
N ALA A 14 -21.18 9.50 7.93
CA ALA A 14 -21.73 10.24 6.79
C ALA A 14 -20.73 10.40 5.63
N TYR A 15 -19.42 10.53 5.94
CA TYR A 15 -18.36 10.60 4.93
C TYR A 15 -18.33 9.33 4.06
N TYR A 16 -18.40 8.16 4.69
CA TYR A 16 -18.40 6.88 4.00
C TYR A 16 -19.72 6.58 3.29
N LEU A 17 -20.85 6.97 3.86
CA LEU A 17 -22.15 6.81 3.20
C LEU A 17 -22.21 7.60 1.88
N LYS A 18 -21.70 8.83 1.86
CA LYS A 18 -21.63 9.65 0.64
C LYS A 18 -20.78 8.99 -0.46
N LYS A 19 -19.66 8.36 -0.08
CA LYS A 19 -18.81 7.62 -1.03
C LYS A 19 -19.49 6.36 -1.55
N LEU A 20 -20.15 5.61 -0.68
CA LEU A 20 -20.87 4.37 -1.03
C LEU A 20 -22.11 4.64 -1.90
N SER A 21 -22.76 5.81 -1.73
CA SER A 21 -23.91 6.20 -2.54
C SER A 21 -23.54 6.81 -3.89
N SER A 22 -22.26 6.90 -4.24
CA SER A 22 -21.84 7.44 -5.53
C SER A 22 -22.27 6.52 -6.67
N LYS A 23 -22.53 7.08 -7.86
CA LYS A 23 -22.87 6.30 -9.06
C LYS A 23 -21.65 5.65 -9.74
N ASN A 24 -20.45 5.79 -9.17
CA ASN A 24 -19.23 5.25 -9.76
C ASN A 24 -19.16 3.74 -9.56
N SER A 25 -18.68 3.02 -10.58
CA SER A 25 -18.46 1.56 -10.51
C SER A 25 -17.39 1.17 -9.49
N PHE A 26 -16.47 2.08 -9.17
CA PHE A 26 -15.40 1.89 -8.20
C PHE A 26 -15.11 3.19 -7.42
N VAL A 27 -14.96 3.07 -6.10
CA VAL A 27 -14.59 4.18 -5.21
C VAL A 27 -13.63 3.71 -4.13
N PHE A 28 -12.55 4.45 -3.93
CA PHE A 28 -11.68 4.28 -2.77
C PHE A 28 -12.36 4.80 -1.50
N LEU A 29 -12.65 3.89 -0.57
CA LEU A 29 -13.20 4.25 0.74
C LEU A 29 -12.12 4.86 1.63
N GLU A 30 -10.99 4.17 1.78
CA GLU A 30 -9.84 4.60 2.55
C GLU A 30 -8.54 3.96 1.99
N ARG A 31 -7.38 4.54 2.30
CA ARG A 31 -6.05 4.04 1.91
C ARG A 31 -5.14 4.03 3.14
N ASN A 32 -4.07 3.23 3.11
CA ASN A 32 -3.02 3.21 4.14
C ASN A 32 -3.52 2.91 5.57
N ILE A 33 -4.54 2.05 5.70
CA ILE A 33 -4.96 1.55 7.02
C ILE A 33 -4.01 0.43 7.43
N LEU A 34 -3.37 0.59 8.59
CA LEU A 34 -2.59 -0.49 9.20
C LEU A 34 -3.56 -1.55 9.77
N GLU A 35 -3.22 -2.82 9.62
CA GLU A 35 -4.04 -3.92 10.15
C GLU A 35 -4.21 -3.80 11.67
N SER A 36 -3.18 -3.34 12.37
CA SER A 36 -3.22 -3.06 13.82
C SER A 36 -4.16 -1.92 14.22
N GLN A 37 -4.49 -1.00 13.30
CA GLN A 37 -5.43 0.09 13.58
C GLN A 37 -6.88 -0.37 13.48
N CYS A 38 -7.15 -1.52 12.84
CA CYS A 38 -8.51 -1.92 12.55
C CYS A 38 -8.66 -3.43 12.34
N ASP A 39 -8.82 -4.17 13.43
CA ASP A 39 -9.03 -5.64 13.45
C ASP A 39 -10.23 -6.09 12.60
N TYR A 40 -11.20 -5.19 12.39
CA TYR A 40 -12.41 -5.46 11.63
C TYR A 40 -12.28 -5.25 10.12
N VAL A 41 -11.12 -4.79 9.62
CA VAL A 41 -10.88 -4.60 8.16
C VAL A 41 -11.14 -5.90 7.43
N SER A 42 -10.59 -7.01 7.92
CA SER A 42 -10.80 -8.35 7.34
C SER A 42 -12.28 -8.74 7.22
N LYS A 43 -13.12 -8.32 8.18
CA LYS A 43 -14.57 -8.58 8.16
C LYS A 43 -15.30 -7.78 7.08
N LEU A 44 -14.73 -6.69 6.56
CA LEU A 44 -15.33 -5.89 5.50
C LEU A 44 -15.47 -6.66 4.19
N GLU A 45 -14.63 -7.67 3.94
CA GLU A 45 -14.75 -8.54 2.75
C GLU A 45 -16.12 -9.22 2.68
N ASN A 46 -16.69 -9.58 3.84
CA ASN A 46 -18.01 -10.21 3.92
C ASN A 46 -19.15 -9.28 3.49
N TYR A 47 -18.93 -7.97 3.49
CA TYR A 47 -19.90 -6.97 3.07
C TYR A 47 -19.66 -6.47 1.64
N GLY A 48 -18.87 -7.20 0.84
CA GLY A 48 -18.60 -6.86 -0.56
C GLY A 48 -17.56 -5.75 -0.76
N VAL A 49 -16.85 -5.34 0.30
CA VAL A 49 -15.74 -4.39 0.19
C VAL A 49 -14.50 -5.13 -0.28
N ILE A 50 -13.82 -4.59 -1.30
CA ILE A 50 -12.57 -5.16 -1.80
C ILE A 50 -11.41 -4.59 -0.97
N ILE A 51 -10.64 -5.46 -0.34
CA ILE A 51 -9.42 -5.10 0.38
C ILE A 51 -8.24 -5.39 -0.53
N LYS A 52 -7.42 -4.36 -0.78
CA LYS A 52 -6.17 -4.49 -1.52
C LYS A 52 -5.03 -4.31 -0.53
N LYS A 53 -4.30 -5.39 -0.26
CA LYS A 53 -3.03 -5.31 0.48
C LYS A 53 -2.04 -4.50 -0.35
N GLN A 54 -1.40 -3.52 0.29
CA GLN A 54 -0.36 -2.69 -0.30
C GLN A 54 0.82 -2.66 0.65
N TYR A 55 2.01 -2.51 0.10
CA TYR A 55 3.21 -2.19 0.85
C TYR A 55 3.28 -0.67 1.04
N PHE A 56 3.96 -0.24 2.08
CA PHE A 56 4.32 1.16 2.30
C PHE A 56 5.80 1.23 2.64
N ARG A 57 6.42 2.38 2.38
CA ARG A 57 7.84 2.59 2.67
C ARG A 57 8.03 3.09 4.11
N TYR A 58 8.96 2.47 4.82
CA TYR A 58 9.35 2.84 6.18
C TYR A 58 10.81 3.29 6.18
N TYR A 59 11.09 4.48 6.71
CA TYR A 59 12.42 5.08 6.80
C TYR A 59 12.85 5.13 8.27
N PRO A 60 13.68 4.17 8.74
CA PRO A 60 13.99 4.02 10.17
C PRO A 60 14.66 5.24 10.81
N PHE A 61 15.47 5.96 10.03
CA PHE A 61 16.24 7.13 10.49
C PHE A 61 15.53 8.47 10.24
N GLY A 62 14.26 8.45 9.82
CA GLY A 62 13.43 9.64 9.68
C GLY A 62 14.04 10.70 8.77
N SER A 63 14.44 11.83 9.36
CA SER A 63 15.05 12.96 8.64
C SER A 63 16.48 12.68 8.18
N THR A 64 17.23 11.81 8.86
CA THR A 64 18.65 11.62 8.60
C THR A 64 18.91 10.98 7.25
N GLY A 65 19.66 11.66 6.38
CA GLY A 65 19.91 11.23 5.02
C GLY A 65 18.68 11.24 4.11
N SER A 66 17.54 11.81 4.57
CA SER A 66 16.26 11.78 3.85
C SER A 66 16.31 12.45 2.47
N GLN A 67 17.15 13.46 2.30
CA GLN A 67 17.34 14.13 1.00
C GLN A 67 18.04 13.24 -0.02
N VAL A 68 18.99 12.41 0.45
CA VAL A 68 19.76 11.49 -0.39
C VAL A 68 18.91 10.26 -0.72
N ILE A 69 18.28 9.66 0.29
CA ILE A 69 17.42 8.48 0.12
C ILE A 69 16.19 8.86 -0.72
N GLY A 70 15.56 9.99 -0.42
CA GLY A 70 14.33 10.45 -1.04
C GLY A 70 13.08 9.79 -0.42
N PHE A 71 11.97 9.88 -1.15
CA PHE A 71 10.69 9.33 -0.73
C PHE A 71 9.87 8.76 -1.88
N THR A 72 8.84 7.97 -1.55
CA THR A 72 7.90 7.37 -2.49
C THR A 72 6.51 7.99 -2.38
N ASP A 73 5.70 7.87 -3.42
CA ASP A 73 4.28 8.21 -3.39
C ASP A 73 3.43 7.10 -2.69
N PRO A 74 2.13 7.34 -2.46
CA PRO A 74 1.21 6.32 -1.91
C PRO A 74 0.97 5.10 -2.81
N ASP A 75 1.51 5.07 -4.02
CA ASP A 75 1.51 3.95 -4.96
C ASP A 75 2.90 3.26 -5.03
N ASN A 76 3.83 3.64 -4.14
CA ASN A 76 5.21 3.16 -4.02
C ASN A 76 6.12 3.50 -5.21
N GLN A 77 5.87 4.60 -5.92
CA GLN A 77 6.78 5.12 -6.93
C GLN A 77 7.77 6.10 -6.31
N GLY A 78 9.06 5.92 -6.56
CA GLY A 78 10.12 6.82 -6.11
C GLY A 78 10.00 8.22 -6.73
N LEU A 79 9.86 9.24 -5.89
CA LEU A 79 9.66 10.63 -6.31
C LEU A 79 10.93 11.48 -6.26
N SER A 80 11.89 11.12 -5.40
CA SER A 80 13.14 11.86 -5.19
C SER A 80 14.28 10.92 -4.79
N GLY A 81 15.51 11.44 -4.77
CA GLY A 81 16.70 10.74 -4.28
C GLY A 81 16.97 9.39 -4.96
N ILE A 82 17.53 8.47 -4.17
CA ILE A 82 17.80 7.09 -4.53
C ILE A 82 16.52 6.35 -4.91
N GLU A 83 15.41 6.58 -4.20
CA GLU A 83 14.11 5.97 -4.50
C GLU A 83 13.71 6.23 -5.96
N LYS A 84 13.82 7.47 -6.44
CA LYS A 84 13.54 7.80 -7.85
C LYS A 84 14.58 7.22 -8.80
N GLN A 85 15.86 7.43 -8.52
CA GLN A 85 16.95 7.04 -9.41
C GLN A 85 16.94 5.54 -9.69
N TYR A 86 16.66 4.73 -8.66
CA TYR A 86 16.67 3.29 -8.75
C TYR A 86 15.27 2.66 -8.68
N ASN A 87 14.21 3.44 -8.88
CA ASN A 87 12.84 2.94 -8.91
C ASN A 87 12.67 1.68 -9.80
N PRO A 88 13.27 1.60 -11.01
CA PRO A 88 13.17 0.40 -11.84
C PRO A 88 13.77 -0.86 -11.21
N ALA A 89 14.86 -0.72 -10.45
CA ALA A 89 15.50 -1.83 -9.75
C ALA A 89 14.72 -2.21 -8.48
N LEU A 90 14.17 -1.24 -7.77
CA LEU A 90 13.45 -1.41 -6.49
C LEU A 90 12.02 -1.94 -6.66
N THR A 91 11.34 -1.62 -7.77
CA THR A 91 9.91 -1.95 -7.97
C THR A 91 9.68 -3.44 -8.23
N GLY A 92 10.64 -4.13 -8.83
CA GLY A 92 10.47 -5.52 -9.28
C GLY A 92 9.47 -5.65 -10.43
N THR A 93 8.87 -6.84 -10.59
CA THR A 93 7.85 -7.10 -11.63
C THR A 93 6.59 -7.72 -11.02
N PRO A 94 5.41 -7.14 -11.25
CA PRO A 94 4.17 -7.67 -10.70
C PRO A 94 3.78 -8.97 -11.41
N GLY A 95 3.36 -9.95 -10.61
CA GLY A 95 2.72 -11.17 -11.09
C GLY A 95 1.23 -10.99 -11.33
N TRP A 96 0.56 -12.03 -11.84
CA TRP A 96 -0.88 -12.02 -12.05
C TRP A 96 -1.49 -13.41 -11.88
N ILE A 97 -2.79 -13.43 -11.55
CA ILE A 97 -3.57 -14.65 -11.41
C ILE A 97 -5.01 -14.42 -11.89
N ILE A 98 -5.57 -15.41 -12.59
CA ILE A 98 -6.98 -15.40 -12.99
C ILE A 98 -7.82 -16.02 -11.87
N LYS A 99 -8.88 -15.32 -11.45
CA LYS A 99 -9.83 -15.80 -10.44
C LYS A 99 -11.24 -15.78 -11.02
N LYS A 100 -12.00 -16.85 -10.81
CA LYS A 100 -13.43 -16.88 -11.12
C LYS A 100 -14.20 -16.13 -10.03
N SER A 101 -15.09 -15.23 -10.43
CA SER A 101 -15.99 -14.51 -9.54
C SER A 101 -17.42 -15.02 -9.72
N SER A 102 -18.06 -15.44 -8.63
CA SER A 102 -19.50 -15.74 -8.62
C SER A 102 -20.32 -14.44 -8.73
N GLY A 103 -21.59 -14.54 -9.13
CA GLY A 103 -22.53 -13.41 -9.15
C GLY A 103 -22.76 -12.76 -7.78
N THR A 104 -22.44 -13.47 -6.69
CA THR A 104 -22.42 -12.95 -5.31
C THR A 104 -21.08 -12.30 -4.90
N GLY A 105 -20.12 -12.18 -5.83
CA GLY A 105 -18.81 -11.55 -5.60
C GLY A 105 -17.76 -12.45 -4.95
N LYS A 106 -18.10 -13.70 -4.57
CA LYS A 106 -17.14 -14.66 -4.02
C LYS A 106 -16.14 -15.09 -5.08
N ARG A 107 -14.84 -14.94 -4.79
CA ARG A 107 -13.74 -15.29 -5.69
C ARG A 107 -13.08 -16.59 -5.23
N LYS A 108 -12.94 -17.57 -6.13
CA LYS A 108 -12.15 -18.79 -5.89
C LYS A 108 -10.96 -18.84 -6.83
N ARG A 109 -9.82 -19.29 -6.32
CA ARG A 109 -8.68 -19.69 -7.15
C ARG A 109 -9.06 -20.96 -7.87
N ASP A 110 -8.79 -20.98 -9.17
CA ASP A 110 -8.92 -22.18 -10.00
C ASP A 110 -7.51 -22.50 -10.50
N ASN A 111 -6.99 -23.65 -10.09
CA ASN A 111 -5.62 -24.07 -10.41
C ASN A 111 -5.45 -24.42 -11.90
N SER A 112 -6.53 -24.46 -12.67
CA SER A 112 -6.51 -24.77 -14.10
C SER A 112 -6.09 -23.59 -14.97
N TYR A 113 -6.08 -22.36 -14.43
CA TYR A 113 -5.65 -21.17 -15.18
C TYR A 113 -4.17 -20.86 -14.99
N PRO A 114 -3.51 -20.30 -16.02
CA PRO A 114 -2.15 -19.80 -15.88
C PRO A 114 -2.08 -18.70 -14.82
N TYR A 115 -0.94 -18.64 -14.15
CA TYR A 115 -0.57 -17.55 -13.26
C TYR A 115 0.93 -17.29 -13.40
N VAL A 116 1.35 -16.08 -13.04
CA VAL A 116 2.76 -15.69 -13.00
C VAL A 116 3.05 -15.15 -11.62
N ASP A 117 4.07 -15.72 -10.96
CA ASP A 117 4.50 -15.24 -9.65
C ASP A 117 5.18 -13.87 -9.77
N PRO A 118 4.96 -12.96 -8.81
CA PRO A 118 5.66 -11.68 -8.77
C PRO A 118 7.16 -11.90 -8.53
N ARG A 119 8.00 -11.04 -9.10
CA ARG A 119 9.43 -10.99 -8.75
C ARG A 119 9.70 -9.73 -7.95
N ASN A 120 10.30 -9.91 -6.79
CA ASN A 120 10.67 -8.80 -5.91
C ASN A 120 11.71 -7.89 -6.57
N GLY A 121 11.72 -6.63 -6.16
CA GLY A 121 12.79 -5.70 -6.50
C GLY A 121 14.13 -6.11 -5.91
N SER A 122 15.18 -5.47 -6.40
CA SER A 122 16.55 -5.65 -5.92
C SER A 122 16.79 -4.83 -4.64
N ASN A 123 17.75 -5.27 -3.83
CA ASN A 123 18.24 -4.48 -2.71
C ASN A 123 19.34 -3.53 -3.18
N ILE A 124 19.42 -2.36 -2.55
CA ILE A 124 20.47 -1.37 -2.81
C ILE A 124 21.27 -1.18 -1.53
N GLN A 125 22.58 -1.34 -1.64
CA GLN A 125 23.51 -0.98 -0.59
C GLN A 125 24.11 0.38 -0.93
N VAL A 126 23.89 1.36 -0.06
CA VAL A 126 24.45 2.70 -0.20
C VAL A 126 25.85 2.75 0.41
N THR A 127 26.67 3.67 -0.08
CA THR A 127 27.98 3.98 0.52
C THR A 127 27.88 4.95 1.70
N LEU A 128 26.67 5.46 1.98
CA LEU A 128 26.40 6.38 3.06
C LEU A 128 26.54 5.65 4.40
N ASP A 129 27.36 6.20 5.29
CA ASP A 129 27.43 5.78 6.68
C ASP A 129 26.48 6.63 7.51
N ILE A 130 25.59 5.96 8.26
CA ILE A 130 24.54 6.65 9.00
C ILE A 130 25.06 7.43 10.20
N GLU A 131 26.14 6.98 10.84
CA GLU A 131 26.71 7.65 12.02
C GLU A 131 27.36 8.97 11.59
N TYR A 132 28.17 8.93 10.52
CA TYR A 132 28.78 10.15 9.98
C TYR A 132 27.72 11.10 9.40
N GLN A 133 26.69 10.59 8.72
CA GLN A 133 25.62 11.43 8.20
C GLN A 133 24.85 12.12 9.33
N CYS A 134 24.58 11.42 10.43
CA CYS A 134 23.92 11.99 11.60
C CYS A 134 24.75 13.15 12.18
N ILE A 135 26.05 12.94 12.39
CA ILE A 135 26.95 13.97 12.93
C ILE A 135 26.97 15.21 12.03
N LEU A 136 27.07 15.02 10.71
CA LEU A 136 27.14 16.13 9.75
C LEU A 136 25.84 16.95 9.69
N GLU A 137 24.67 16.33 9.90
CA GLU A 137 23.39 17.03 9.88
C GLU A 137 23.04 17.73 11.20
N ASP A 138 23.65 17.28 12.31
CA ASP A 138 23.47 17.89 13.64
C ASP A 138 24.34 19.15 13.85
N GLU A 139 25.38 19.35 13.03
CA GLU A 139 26.23 20.56 13.00
C GLU A 139 25.58 21.77 12.29
#